data_AF-A0A936CS61-F1
#
_entry.id   AF-A0A936CS61-F1
#
_cell.length_a   1.000
_cell.length_b   1.000
_cell.length_c   1.000
_cell.angle_alpha   90.00
_cell.angle_beta   90.00
_cell.angle_gamma   90.00
#
_symmetry.space_group_name_H-M   'P 1'
#
loop_
_entity.id
_entity.type
_entity.pdbx_description
1 polymer ?
#
loop_
_entity_poly.entity_id
_entity_poly.type
_entity_poly.pdbx_seq_one_letter_code
_entity_poly.pdbx_strand_id
1 'polypeptide(L)'
;MSATAIPTENSAPVSAASVAFLAELARLPAVQKGEFKTVAELVCRRCLDLVDARYVTVWMLDADRKFLRSIVRYDGLTGRQCPEIAIPSEQIVDELAALHGSAQIVSDNALTDPRLTGAHDGYLKEYDIAALLEHVIRVSGEDVGIFSFERVGPLRAWHPSDSALARGVCSYLALTSVNQQKSALEQRSASTAALQTAILHNAAYAVIATDPNGTITFFNRAAEQMLGYRADEIVNKATPALFHDAAEVAYRAAILTTQFNREIEPGFGVFVAKTLAGLPNEDEWIYVRRDGSRMTVLVSTTAIRAANGEVEGFLGIASDITERNRIAHRLRQSEEMLSRVLLQSPDAILITALSDGRILEVNPGFEQITGYTRAEALGHTTIDLSLWVDLVERNAMIQQVRTSGEVKSMPVQISRRGGDRRQCILWGRTFEFAGVDALLTSVQDVTDIKEAAQAARELATHAAVRARYNPLTRILEGSGFGLSRLQSPIRDRCRSCRSSGYCRQDRFRSRLARWRHGHDRR
;
A
#
# COMPACT_ATOMS: atom_id res chain seq x y z
N MET A 1 -43.01 -74.64 39.51
CA MET A 1 -42.20 -73.41 39.40
C MET A 1 -42.81 -72.59 38.29
N SER A 2 -43.45 -71.48 38.67
CA SER A 2 -44.26 -70.62 37.79
C SER A 2 -43.35 -69.78 36.90
N ALA A 3 -43.51 -69.88 35.58
CA ALA A 3 -42.90 -68.99 34.61
C ALA A 3 -43.83 -67.78 34.43
N THR A 4 -43.42 -66.64 34.95
CA THR A 4 -44.12 -65.36 34.81
C THR A 4 -43.94 -64.87 33.37
N ALA A 5 -45.01 -64.92 32.58
CA ALA A 5 -45.07 -64.29 31.27
C ALA A 5 -45.05 -62.76 31.43
N ILE A 6 -44.12 -62.11 30.75
CA ILE A 6 -44.06 -60.65 30.60
C ILE A 6 -45.22 -60.24 29.68
N PRO A 7 -46.08 -59.28 30.05
CA PRO A 7 -47.13 -58.82 29.15
C PRO A 7 -46.50 -57.99 28.04
N THR A 8 -46.59 -58.48 26.81
CA THR A 8 -46.35 -57.69 25.59
C THR A 8 -47.41 -56.60 25.50
N GLU A 9 -47.02 -55.34 25.71
CA GLU A 9 -47.85 -54.17 25.42
C GLU A 9 -48.29 -54.22 23.96
N ASN A 10 -49.60 -54.36 23.78
CA ASN A 10 -50.25 -54.49 22.49
C ASN A 10 -50.30 -53.08 21.86
N SER A 11 -49.32 -52.72 21.03
CA SER A 11 -49.27 -51.44 20.31
C SER A 11 -50.44 -51.36 19.32
N ALA A 12 -51.46 -50.57 19.61
CA ALA A 12 -52.53 -50.28 18.66
C ALA A 12 -51.96 -49.59 17.40
N PRO A 13 -52.39 -49.94 16.19
CA PRO A 13 -51.81 -49.42 14.96
C PRO A 13 -52.08 -47.92 14.79
N VAL A 14 -51.04 -47.19 14.38
CA VAL A 14 -51.13 -45.80 13.92
C VAL A 14 -52.13 -45.72 12.76
N SER A 15 -52.97 -44.67 12.72
CA SER A 15 -53.95 -44.52 11.63
C SER A 15 -53.23 -44.49 10.28
N ALA A 16 -53.83 -45.07 9.23
CA ALA A 16 -53.21 -45.12 7.91
C ALA A 16 -52.80 -43.72 7.39
N ALA A 17 -53.58 -42.69 7.73
CA ALA A 17 -53.28 -41.29 7.42
C ALA A 17 -52.03 -40.77 8.16
N SER A 18 -51.85 -41.14 9.43
CA SER A 18 -50.65 -40.77 10.21
C SER A 18 -49.41 -41.49 9.70
N VAL A 19 -49.51 -42.76 9.30
CA VAL A 19 -48.40 -43.49 8.66
C VAL A 19 -48.02 -42.84 7.33
N ALA A 20 -49.00 -42.47 6.50
CA ALA A 20 -48.76 -41.79 5.23
C ALA A 20 -48.05 -40.44 5.43
N PHE A 21 -48.45 -39.68 6.45
CA PHE A 21 -47.80 -38.40 6.78
C PHE A 21 -46.36 -38.57 7.27
N LEU A 22 -46.07 -39.54 8.13
CA LEU A 22 -44.69 -39.82 8.54
C LEU A 22 -43.81 -40.29 7.37
N ALA A 23 -44.38 -41.03 6.41
CA ALA A 23 -43.69 -41.41 5.18
C ALA A 23 -43.44 -40.22 4.24
N GLU A 24 -44.32 -39.22 4.24
CA GLU A 24 -44.13 -37.94 3.53
C GLU A 24 -42.95 -37.16 4.13
N LEU A 25 -42.91 -37.02 5.46
CA LEU A 25 -41.79 -36.37 6.17
C LEU A 25 -40.45 -37.03 5.86
N ALA A 26 -40.42 -38.37 5.79
CA ALA A 26 -39.21 -39.13 5.43
C ALA A 26 -38.59 -38.71 4.09
N ARG A 27 -39.44 -38.30 3.13
CA ARG A 27 -39.06 -37.95 1.77
C ARG A 27 -38.93 -36.45 1.55
N LEU A 28 -39.22 -35.64 2.57
CA LEU A 28 -39.26 -34.20 2.44
C LEU A 28 -37.84 -33.62 2.34
N PRO A 29 -37.49 -32.90 1.26
CA PRO A 29 -36.15 -32.31 1.12
C PRO A 29 -35.77 -31.35 2.25
N ALA A 30 -36.75 -30.67 2.84
CA ALA A 30 -36.55 -29.76 3.97
C ALA A 30 -35.95 -30.47 5.21
N VAL A 31 -36.30 -31.74 5.45
CA VAL A 31 -35.70 -32.54 6.54
C VAL A 31 -34.22 -32.80 6.26
N GLN A 32 -33.88 -33.16 5.03
CA GLN A 32 -32.50 -33.44 4.63
C GLN A 32 -31.61 -32.18 4.63
N LYS A 33 -32.18 -31.04 4.25
CA LYS A 33 -31.49 -29.74 4.26
C LYS A 33 -31.41 -29.09 5.65
N GLY A 34 -32.08 -29.63 6.65
CA GLY A 34 -32.12 -29.04 7.99
C GLY A 34 -32.95 -27.75 8.06
N GLU A 35 -33.97 -27.60 7.24
CA GLU A 35 -34.89 -26.45 7.23
C GLU A 35 -35.92 -26.57 8.38
N PHE A 36 -35.44 -26.47 9.62
CA PHE A 36 -36.21 -26.82 10.82
C PHE A 36 -37.57 -26.11 10.92
N LYS A 37 -37.60 -24.79 10.70
CA LYS A 37 -38.84 -23.99 10.79
C LYS A 37 -39.88 -24.45 9.78
N THR A 38 -39.45 -24.73 8.53
CA THR A 38 -40.32 -25.23 7.46
C THR A 38 -40.93 -26.59 7.81
N VAL A 39 -40.12 -27.50 8.37
CA VAL A 39 -40.60 -28.81 8.82
C VAL A 39 -41.58 -28.66 9.99
N ALA A 40 -41.26 -27.82 10.98
CA ALA A 40 -42.13 -27.53 12.13
C ALA A 40 -43.50 -26.96 11.71
N GLU A 41 -43.52 -25.99 10.77
CA GLU A 41 -44.74 -25.42 10.21
C GLU A 41 -45.60 -26.44 9.43
N LEU A 42 -44.97 -27.36 8.70
CA LEU A 42 -45.69 -28.44 8.02
C LEU A 42 -46.29 -29.42 9.04
N VAL A 43 -45.50 -29.84 10.02
CA VAL A 43 -45.91 -30.75 11.08
C VAL A 43 -47.09 -30.20 11.86
N CYS A 44 -47.01 -28.97 12.37
CA CYS A 44 -48.11 -28.39 13.16
C CYS A 44 -49.43 -28.36 12.38
N ARG A 45 -49.39 -27.94 11.11
CA ARG A 45 -50.59 -27.89 10.26
C ARG A 45 -51.16 -29.26 9.96
N ARG A 46 -50.32 -30.22 9.53
CA ARG A 46 -50.79 -31.55 9.13
C ARG A 46 -51.30 -32.36 10.32
N CYS A 47 -50.73 -32.18 11.51
CA CYS A 47 -51.23 -32.87 12.68
C CYS A 47 -52.61 -32.36 13.12
N LEU A 48 -52.97 -31.10 12.86
CA LEU A 48 -54.34 -30.61 13.10
C LEU A 48 -55.39 -31.32 12.25
N ASP A 49 -55.02 -31.83 11.06
CA ASP A 49 -55.90 -32.64 10.21
C ASP A 49 -56.04 -34.10 10.71
N LEU A 50 -55.12 -34.55 11.56
CA LEU A 50 -54.97 -35.95 11.96
C LEU A 50 -55.42 -36.23 13.41
N VAL A 51 -55.31 -35.22 14.27
CA VAL A 51 -55.57 -35.32 15.71
C VAL A 51 -56.53 -34.20 16.10
N ASP A 52 -57.57 -34.52 16.86
CA ASP A 52 -58.51 -33.54 17.43
C ASP A 52 -57.83 -32.73 18.55
N ALA A 53 -56.96 -31.80 18.15
CA ALA A 53 -56.26 -30.85 18.99
C ALA A 53 -56.74 -29.43 18.67
N ARG A 54 -56.83 -28.59 19.69
CA ARG A 54 -57.04 -27.15 19.50
C ARG A 54 -55.74 -26.46 19.09
N TYR A 55 -54.63 -26.79 19.74
CA TYR A 55 -53.33 -26.27 19.39
C TYR A 55 -52.33 -27.40 19.15
N VAL A 56 -51.45 -27.17 18.17
CA VAL A 56 -50.28 -28.01 17.93
C VAL A 56 -49.06 -27.12 17.94
N THR A 57 -48.10 -27.46 18.78
CA THR A 57 -46.95 -26.60 19.04
C THR A 57 -45.63 -27.36 18.96
N VAL A 58 -44.65 -26.74 18.33
CA VAL A 58 -43.24 -27.10 18.48
C VAL A 58 -42.61 -26.05 19.39
N TRP A 59 -42.13 -26.51 20.52
CA TRP A 59 -41.41 -25.74 21.52
C TRP A 59 -39.92 -26.04 21.44
N MET A 60 -39.07 -25.03 21.62
CA MET A 60 -37.62 -25.20 21.72
C MET A 60 -37.10 -24.49 22.95
N LEU A 61 -36.14 -25.12 23.62
CA LEU A 61 -35.36 -24.44 24.64
C LEU A 61 -34.42 -23.44 23.97
N ASP A 62 -34.25 -22.27 24.58
CA ASP A 62 -33.19 -21.35 24.17
C ASP A 62 -31.79 -21.88 24.52
N ALA A 63 -30.75 -21.23 23.99
CA ALA A 63 -29.37 -21.70 24.14
C ALA A 63 -28.92 -21.80 25.61
N ASP A 64 -29.45 -20.91 26.48
CA ASP A 64 -29.16 -20.88 27.91
C ASP A 64 -30.11 -21.78 28.73
N ARG A 65 -31.09 -22.43 28.08
CA ARG A 65 -32.16 -23.24 28.69
C ARG A 65 -32.94 -22.52 29.79
N LYS A 66 -33.09 -21.21 29.66
CA LYS A 66 -33.87 -20.36 30.58
C LYS A 66 -35.33 -20.26 30.17
N PHE A 67 -35.63 -20.41 28.89
CA PHE A 67 -36.97 -20.30 28.36
C PHE A 67 -37.28 -21.44 27.40
N LEU A 68 -38.51 -21.95 27.50
CA LEU A 68 -39.15 -22.77 26.49
C LEU A 68 -40.00 -21.86 25.59
N ARG A 69 -39.71 -21.82 24.29
CA ARG A 69 -40.35 -20.91 23.33
C ARG A 69 -41.17 -21.67 22.29
N SER A 70 -42.39 -21.22 22.03
CA SER A 70 -43.26 -21.79 20.98
C SER A 70 -42.84 -21.26 19.60
N ILE A 71 -41.79 -21.84 19.02
CA ILE A 71 -41.26 -21.39 17.72
C ILE A 71 -42.27 -21.55 16.58
N VAL A 72 -43.17 -22.53 16.68
CA VAL A 72 -44.31 -22.72 15.78
C VAL A 72 -45.49 -23.22 16.60
N ARG A 73 -46.60 -22.48 16.57
CA ARG A 73 -47.88 -22.83 17.22
C ARG A 73 -49.01 -22.57 16.25
N TYR A 74 -49.87 -23.53 16.01
CA TYR A 74 -51.05 -23.36 15.16
C TYR A 74 -52.34 -23.58 15.92
N ASP A 75 -53.35 -22.78 15.60
CA ASP A 75 -54.72 -22.89 16.10
C ASP A 75 -55.58 -23.65 15.10
N GLY A 76 -56.14 -24.78 15.53
CA GLY A 76 -57.02 -25.65 14.73
C GLY A 76 -58.36 -25.04 14.34
N LEU A 77 -58.87 -24.07 15.09
CA LEU A 77 -60.14 -23.41 14.76
C LEU A 77 -59.96 -22.34 13.68
N THR A 78 -58.87 -21.56 13.76
CA THR A 78 -58.62 -20.46 12.82
C THR A 78 -57.73 -20.85 11.65
N GLY A 79 -56.99 -21.96 11.76
CA GLY A 79 -55.99 -22.41 10.80
C GLY A 79 -54.76 -21.49 10.73
N ARG A 80 -54.62 -20.54 11.67
CA ARG A 80 -53.56 -19.53 11.69
C ARG A 80 -52.48 -19.87 12.70
N GLN A 81 -51.27 -19.39 12.43
CA GLN A 81 -50.17 -19.44 13.38
C GLN A 81 -50.43 -18.45 14.51
N CYS A 82 -50.20 -18.88 15.75
CA CYS A 82 -50.30 -18.04 16.94
C CYS A 82 -49.02 -17.22 17.17
N PRO A 83 -49.10 -16.13 17.95
CA PRO A 83 -47.92 -15.44 18.46
C PRO A 83 -47.01 -16.37 19.25
N GLU A 84 -45.71 -16.05 19.28
CA GLU A 84 -44.73 -16.77 20.12
C GLU A 84 -45.02 -16.54 21.60
N ILE A 85 -44.97 -17.62 22.37
CA ILE A 85 -45.07 -17.68 23.82
C ILE A 85 -43.71 -18.15 24.35
N ALA A 86 -43.23 -17.53 25.42
CA ALA A 86 -42.00 -17.92 26.10
C ALA A 86 -42.32 -18.21 27.57
N ILE A 87 -42.09 -19.45 27.99
CA ILE A 87 -42.33 -19.91 29.36
C ILE A 87 -40.97 -20.03 30.06
N PRO A 88 -40.74 -19.35 31.20
CA PRO A 88 -39.53 -19.54 31.99
C PRO A 88 -39.38 -21.01 32.41
N SER A 89 -38.22 -21.61 32.18
CA SER A 89 -37.98 -23.04 32.47
C SER A 89 -38.14 -23.37 33.96
N GLU A 90 -37.96 -22.39 34.85
CA GLU A 90 -38.21 -22.49 36.30
C GLU A 90 -39.69 -22.76 36.65
N GLN A 91 -40.63 -22.39 35.76
CA GLN A 91 -42.06 -22.64 35.95
C GLN A 91 -42.46 -24.04 35.51
N ILE A 92 -41.64 -24.74 34.74
CA ILE A 92 -41.96 -26.05 34.15
C ILE A 92 -40.93 -27.13 34.52
N VAL A 93 -40.27 -26.97 35.68
CA VAL A 93 -39.21 -27.90 36.12
C VAL A 93 -39.72 -29.33 36.25
N ASP A 94 -40.88 -29.52 36.87
CA ASP A 94 -41.47 -30.85 37.08
C ASP A 94 -41.89 -31.51 35.75
N GLU A 95 -42.39 -30.70 34.81
CA GLU A 95 -42.77 -31.14 33.47
C GLU A 95 -41.53 -31.59 32.67
N LEU A 96 -40.47 -30.77 32.67
CA LEU A 96 -39.20 -31.10 32.02
C LEU A 96 -38.57 -32.35 32.64
N ALA A 97 -38.62 -32.50 33.96
CA ALA A 97 -38.12 -33.69 34.65
C ALA A 97 -38.91 -34.95 34.29
N ALA A 98 -40.24 -34.86 34.22
CA ALA A 98 -41.10 -35.96 33.80
C ALA A 98 -40.83 -36.35 32.33
N LEU A 99 -40.75 -35.37 31.43
CA LEU A 99 -40.42 -35.59 30.01
C LEU A 99 -39.02 -36.19 29.84
N HIS A 100 -38.05 -35.79 30.64
CA HIS A 100 -36.71 -36.37 30.60
C HIS A 100 -36.76 -37.90 30.87
N GLY A 101 -37.52 -38.31 31.89
CA GLY A 101 -37.64 -39.70 32.33
C GLY A 101 -38.49 -40.60 31.43
N SER A 102 -39.63 -40.12 30.93
CA SER A 102 -40.59 -40.94 30.14
C SER A 102 -40.66 -40.60 28.65
N ALA A 103 -39.91 -39.59 28.18
CA ALA A 103 -39.96 -39.01 26.83
C ALA A 103 -41.30 -38.41 26.39
N GLN A 104 -42.39 -38.67 27.12
CA GLN A 104 -43.72 -38.18 26.83
C GLN A 104 -44.53 -37.94 28.13
N ILE A 105 -45.41 -36.96 28.07
CA ILE A 105 -46.49 -36.72 29.05
C ILE A 105 -47.80 -36.87 28.28
N VAL A 106 -48.67 -37.76 28.75
CA VAL A 106 -50.03 -37.89 28.25
C VAL A 106 -50.96 -37.59 29.41
N SER A 107 -51.80 -36.58 29.26
CA SER A 107 -52.69 -36.08 30.29
C SER A 107 -54.08 -35.81 29.73
N ASP A 108 -55.04 -36.61 30.17
CA ASP A 108 -56.46 -36.45 29.79
C ASP A 108 -57.13 -35.32 30.60
N ASN A 109 -56.50 -34.88 31.70
CA ASN A 109 -56.87 -33.73 32.51
C ASN A 109 -55.62 -32.98 33.00
N ALA A 110 -55.15 -32.06 32.16
CA ALA A 110 -53.91 -31.31 32.38
C ALA A 110 -53.95 -30.49 33.68
N LEU A 111 -55.10 -29.87 34.00
CA LEU A 111 -55.33 -29.05 35.20
C LEU A 111 -55.38 -29.83 36.53
N THR A 112 -55.24 -31.15 36.51
CA THR A 112 -55.11 -31.97 37.73
C THR A 112 -53.86 -32.85 37.73
N ASP A 113 -53.07 -32.81 36.66
CA ASP A 113 -51.87 -33.62 36.53
C ASP A 113 -50.75 -33.08 37.43
N PRO A 114 -50.22 -33.87 38.38
CA PRO A 114 -49.18 -33.42 39.29
C PRO A 114 -47.86 -33.10 38.55
N ARG A 115 -47.65 -33.62 37.34
CA ARG A 115 -46.46 -33.31 36.54
C ARG A 115 -46.51 -31.92 35.92
N LEU A 116 -47.69 -31.31 35.83
CA LEU A 116 -47.94 -30.05 35.15
C LEU A 116 -48.26 -28.90 36.12
N THR A 117 -48.07 -29.11 37.43
CA THR A 117 -48.47 -28.13 38.46
C THR A 117 -47.78 -26.78 38.28
N GLY A 118 -46.52 -26.76 37.85
CA GLY A 118 -45.81 -25.50 37.57
C GLY A 118 -46.40 -24.70 36.40
N ALA A 119 -46.96 -25.37 35.39
CA ALA A 119 -47.62 -24.75 34.24
C ALA A 119 -49.11 -24.42 34.50
N HIS A 120 -49.72 -24.92 35.59
CA HIS A 120 -51.15 -24.78 35.87
C HIS A 120 -51.60 -23.33 35.96
N ASP A 121 -51.02 -22.57 36.89
CA ASP A 121 -51.48 -21.21 37.22
C ASP A 121 -51.06 -20.15 36.20
N GLY A 122 -50.20 -20.53 35.24
CA GLY A 122 -49.83 -19.72 34.09
C GLY A 122 -50.46 -20.25 32.80
N TYR A 123 -49.62 -20.87 31.98
CA TYR A 123 -49.94 -21.25 30.61
C TYR A 123 -51.22 -22.11 30.47
N LEU A 124 -51.40 -23.14 31.29
CA LEU A 124 -52.53 -24.05 31.11
C LEU A 124 -53.88 -23.39 31.41
N LYS A 125 -53.99 -22.57 32.48
CA LYS A 125 -55.21 -21.81 32.78
C LYS A 125 -55.43 -20.63 31.82
N GLU A 126 -54.38 -19.91 31.44
CA GLU A 126 -54.49 -18.76 30.52
C GLU A 126 -55.11 -19.14 29.18
N TYR A 127 -54.75 -20.32 28.65
CA TYR A 127 -55.22 -20.83 27.36
C TYR A 127 -56.32 -21.89 27.49
N ASP A 128 -56.84 -22.14 28.69
CA ASP A 128 -57.90 -23.12 28.98
C ASP A 128 -57.57 -24.53 28.44
N ILE A 129 -56.32 -24.95 28.61
CA ILE A 129 -55.83 -26.26 28.14
C ILE A 129 -56.31 -27.33 29.11
N ALA A 130 -57.30 -28.10 28.68
CA ALA A 130 -57.97 -29.13 29.46
C ALA A 130 -57.26 -30.50 29.37
N ALA A 131 -56.70 -30.84 28.21
CA ALA A 131 -55.94 -32.08 28.00
C ALA A 131 -54.70 -31.81 27.14
N LEU A 132 -53.62 -32.54 27.42
CA LEU A 132 -52.29 -32.29 26.88
C LEU A 132 -51.58 -33.60 26.54
N LEU A 133 -50.97 -33.67 25.37
CA LEU A 133 -50.01 -34.71 25.01
C LEU A 133 -48.73 -34.05 24.53
N GLU A 134 -47.64 -34.37 25.20
CA GLU A 134 -46.32 -33.85 24.90
C GLU A 134 -45.34 -34.97 24.66
N HIS A 135 -44.43 -34.73 23.71
CA HIS A 135 -43.32 -35.61 23.44
C HIS A 135 -42.04 -34.79 23.29
N VAL A 136 -40.97 -35.23 23.94
CA VAL A 136 -39.68 -34.53 23.89
C VAL A 136 -39.04 -34.66 22.50
N ILE A 137 -38.41 -33.58 22.03
CA ILE A 137 -37.54 -33.55 20.86
C ILE A 137 -36.11 -33.70 21.38
N ARG A 138 -35.49 -34.84 21.09
CA ARG A 138 -34.16 -35.19 21.63
C ARG A 138 -33.13 -35.27 20.52
N VAL A 139 -32.03 -34.52 20.67
CA VAL A 139 -30.91 -34.50 19.72
C VAL A 139 -29.66 -34.95 20.46
N SER A 140 -29.02 -36.03 19.98
CA SER A 140 -27.78 -36.57 20.56
C SER A 140 -27.86 -36.86 22.09
N GLY A 141 -29.04 -37.25 22.58
CA GLY A 141 -29.27 -37.53 24.00
C GLY A 141 -29.68 -36.32 24.84
N GLU A 142 -29.69 -35.12 24.27
CA GLU A 142 -30.13 -33.91 24.94
C GLU A 142 -31.57 -33.51 24.55
N ASP A 143 -32.34 -33.09 25.56
CA ASP A 143 -33.68 -32.55 25.36
C ASP A 143 -33.56 -31.11 24.85
N VAL A 144 -33.92 -30.88 23.58
CA VAL A 144 -33.77 -29.57 22.92
C VAL A 144 -35.10 -28.86 22.72
N GLY A 145 -36.22 -29.57 22.88
CA GLY A 145 -37.56 -29.03 22.68
C GLY A 145 -38.66 -30.02 23.02
N ILE A 146 -39.90 -29.59 22.83
CA ILE A 146 -41.12 -30.36 23.11
C ILE A 146 -42.07 -30.20 21.92
N PHE A 147 -42.75 -31.27 21.54
CA PHE A 147 -43.87 -31.20 20.62
C PHE A 147 -45.16 -31.47 21.40
N SER A 148 -46.14 -30.57 21.31
CA SER A 148 -47.38 -30.64 22.07
C SER A 148 -48.63 -30.71 21.18
N PHE A 149 -49.57 -31.54 21.59
CA PHE A 149 -50.98 -31.47 21.23
C PHE A 149 -51.79 -31.01 22.44
N GLU A 150 -52.63 -30.01 22.24
CA GLU A 150 -53.38 -29.37 23.31
C GLU A 150 -54.85 -29.31 22.96
N ARG A 151 -55.72 -29.68 23.92
CA ARG A 151 -57.17 -29.56 23.78
C ARG A 151 -57.70 -28.50 24.74
N VAL A 152 -58.58 -27.65 24.22
CA VAL A 152 -59.34 -26.65 24.99
C VAL A 152 -60.78 -27.12 25.17
N GLY A 153 -61.38 -26.81 26.31
CA GLY A 153 -62.76 -27.15 26.63
C GLY A 153 -62.92 -28.52 27.30
N PRO A 154 -63.73 -29.46 26.76
CA PRO A 154 -63.98 -30.73 27.44
C PRO A 154 -62.71 -31.60 27.51
N LEU A 155 -62.60 -32.35 28.61
CA LEU A 155 -61.56 -33.38 28.78
C LEU A 155 -61.57 -34.35 27.59
N ARG A 156 -60.38 -34.77 27.17
CA ARG A 156 -60.18 -35.65 26.03
C ARG A 156 -59.19 -36.75 26.39
N ALA A 157 -59.58 -38.00 26.16
CA ALA A 157 -58.68 -39.14 26.24
C ALA A 157 -57.78 -39.20 25.00
N TRP A 158 -56.45 -39.26 25.18
CA TRP A 158 -55.51 -39.42 24.07
C TRP A 158 -55.43 -40.88 23.62
N HIS A 159 -55.49 -41.10 22.30
CA HIS A 159 -55.37 -42.45 21.76
C HIS A 159 -53.89 -42.84 21.63
N PRO A 160 -53.52 -44.13 21.79
CA PRO A 160 -52.14 -44.59 21.56
C PRO A 160 -51.56 -44.20 20.18
N SER A 161 -52.41 -44.06 19.16
CA SER A 161 -52.00 -43.57 17.83
C SER A 161 -51.53 -42.11 17.84
N ASP A 162 -52.09 -41.26 18.71
CA ASP A 162 -51.69 -39.85 18.84
C ASP A 162 -50.27 -39.78 19.42
N SER A 163 -50.00 -40.59 20.44
CA SER A 163 -48.66 -40.73 21.05
C SER A 163 -47.64 -41.26 20.05
N ALA A 164 -48.02 -42.24 19.24
CA ALA A 164 -47.15 -42.78 18.20
C ALA A 164 -46.87 -41.77 17.07
N LEU A 165 -47.86 -40.98 16.66
CA LEU A 165 -47.67 -39.87 15.71
C LEU A 165 -46.71 -38.81 16.28
N ALA A 166 -46.93 -38.37 17.53
CA ALA A 166 -46.07 -37.40 18.20
C ALA A 166 -44.61 -37.88 18.27
N ARG A 167 -44.38 -39.15 18.62
CA ARG A 167 -43.05 -39.77 18.63
C ARG A 167 -42.37 -39.74 17.25
N GLY A 168 -43.11 -40.11 16.20
CA GLY A 168 -42.62 -40.10 14.83
C GLY A 168 -42.25 -38.69 14.36
N VAL A 169 -43.12 -37.72 14.65
CA VAL A 169 -42.88 -36.29 14.40
C VAL A 169 -41.62 -35.81 15.12
N CYS A 170 -41.47 -36.07 16.42
CA CYS A 170 -40.28 -35.69 17.18
C CYS A 170 -39.00 -36.28 16.60
N SER A 171 -39.04 -37.50 16.07
CA SER A 171 -37.89 -38.14 15.42
C SER A 171 -37.46 -37.38 14.16
N TYR A 172 -38.41 -36.89 13.36
CA TYR A 172 -38.08 -36.08 12.17
C TYR A 172 -37.67 -34.65 12.51
N LEU A 173 -38.24 -34.02 13.54
CA LEU A 173 -37.79 -32.73 14.05
C LEU A 173 -36.35 -32.84 14.57
N ALA A 174 -36.04 -33.87 15.34
CA ALA A 174 -34.69 -34.16 15.82
C ALA A 174 -33.70 -34.39 14.65
N LEU A 175 -34.07 -35.22 13.67
CA LEU A 175 -33.25 -35.44 12.47
C LEU A 175 -32.99 -34.14 11.70
N THR A 176 -34.02 -33.30 11.55
CA THR A 176 -33.89 -32.01 10.87
C THR A 176 -32.94 -31.08 11.64
N SER A 177 -33.00 -31.08 12.98
CA SER A 177 -32.07 -30.32 13.82
C SER A 177 -30.62 -30.78 13.67
N VAL A 178 -30.37 -32.10 13.64
CA VAL A 178 -29.04 -32.68 13.37
C VAL A 178 -28.51 -32.24 12.01
N ASN A 179 -29.35 -32.32 10.97
CA ASN A 179 -28.97 -31.91 9.62
C ASN A 179 -28.67 -30.41 9.54
N GLN A 180 -29.42 -29.58 10.26
CA GLN A 180 -29.16 -28.14 10.36
C GLN A 180 -27.79 -27.84 10.98
N GLN A 181 -27.45 -28.51 12.09
CA GLN A 181 -26.15 -28.38 12.76
C GLN A 181 -25.00 -28.82 11.84
N LYS A 182 -25.17 -29.95 11.14
CA LYS A 182 -24.18 -30.45 10.19
C LYS A 182 -23.93 -29.46 9.06
N SER A 183 -24.98 -28.93 8.43
CA SER A 183 -24.84 -27.95 7.34
C SER A 183 -24.15 -26.66 7.81
N ALA A 184 -24.47 -26.19 9.02
CA ALA A 184 -23.83 -24.99 9.59
C ALA A 184 -22.33 -25.21 9.85
N LEU A 185 -21.95 -26.41 10.32
CA LEU A 185 -20.55 -26.77 10.55
C LEU A 185 -19.76 -26.87 9.24
N GLU A 186 -20.31 -27.53 8.23
CA GLU A 186 -19.70 -27.64 6.90
C GLU A 186 -19.50 -26.26 6.27
N GLN A 187 -20.49 -25.37 6.37
CA GLN A 187 -20.39 -24.01 5.85
C GLN A 187 -19.34 -23.16 6.58
N ARG A 188 -19.22 -23.29 7.91
CA ARG A 188 -18.14 -22.65 8.68
C ARG A 188 -16.77 -23.16 8.25
N SER A 189 -16.60 -24.47 8.12
CA SER A 189 -15.34 -25.08 7.68
C SER A 189 -14.96 -24.59 6.27
N ALA A 190 -15.90 -24.60 5.33
CA ALA A 190 -15.70 -24.09 3.99
C ALA A 190 -15.35 -22.60 3.97
N SER A 191 -16.00 -21.79 4.81
CA SER A 191 -15.72 -20.35 4.92
C SER A 191 -14.32 -20.07 5.49
N THR A 192 -13.89 -20.80 6.52
CA THR A 192 -12.52 -20.69 7.05
C THR A 192 -11.48 -21.09 6.01
N ALA A 193 -11.70 -22.20 5.28
CA ALA A 193 -10.81 -22.63 4.22
C ALA A 193 -10.75 -21.62 3.06
N ALA A 194 -11.89 -21.06 2.67
CA ALA A 194 -11.97 -20.03 1.63
C ALA A 194 -11.27 -18.73 2.06
N LEU A 195 -11.37 -18.33 3.33
CA LEU A 195 -10.71 -17.15 3.87
C LEU A 195 -9.18 -17.34 3.95
N GLN A 196 -8.72 -18.50 4.43
CA GLN A 196 -7.29 -18.84 4.41
C GLN A 196 -6.74 -18.85 2.97
N THR A 197 -7.50 -19.43 2.03
CA THR A 197 -7.17 -19.42 0.60
C THR A 197 -7.15 -17.99 0.05
N ALA A 198 -8.14 -17.15 0.37
CA ALA A 198 -8.19 -15.78 -0.12
C ALA A 198 -7.05 -14.91 0.42
N ILE A 199 -6.67 -15.08 1.69
CA ILE A 199 -5.50 -14.38 2.28
C ILE A 199 -4.20 -14.81 1.57
N LEU A 200 -4.06 -16.11 1.28
CA LEU A 200 -2.88 -16.63 0.57
C LEU A 200 -2.86 -16.28 -0.92
N HIS A 201 -4.01 -16.19 -1.58
CA HIS A 201 -4.10 -15.99 -3.03
C HIS A 201 -4.27 -14.53 -3.46
N ASN A 202 -4.76 -13.65 -2.58
CA ASN A 202 -5.08 -12.26 -2.91
C ASN A 202 -4.12 -11.24 -2.25
N ALA A 203 -3.08 -11.71 -1.57
CA ALA A 203 -1.98 -10.88 -1.12
C ALA A 203 -1.13 -10.46 -2.32
N ALA A 204 -0.74 -9.19 -2.41
CA ALA A 204 0.28 -8.68 -3.34
C ALA A 204 1.70 -9.27 -3.10
N TYR A 205 1.78 -10.32 -2.27
CA TYR A 205 2.98 -10.94 -1.78
C TYR A 205 3.09 -12.35 -2.36
N ALA A 206 4.26 -12.68 -2.89
CA ALA A 206 4.59 -14.04 -3.27
C ALA A 206 4.71 -14.90 -2.01
N VAL A 207 3.98 -16.00 -1.95
CA VAL A 207 4.01 -16.95 -0.83
C VAL A 207 4.50 -18.29 -1.34
N ILE A 208 5.59 -18.75 -0.73
CA ILE A 208 6.33 -19.95 -1.14
C ILE A 208 6.57 -20.79 0.11
N ALA A 209 6.10 -22.03 0.13
CA ALA A 209 6.43 -22.98 1.19
C ALA A 209 7.37 -24.06 0.68
N THR A 210 8.19 -24.59 1.58
CA THR A 210 9.14 -25.66 1.30
C THR A 210 9.04 -26.76 2.35
N ASP A 211 9.44 -27.97 1.98
CA ASP A 211 9.76 -29.04 2.94
C ASP A 211 11.06 -28.72 3.72
N PRO A 212 11.49 -29.55 4.70
CA PRO A 212 12.71 -29.27 5.47
C PRO A 212 14.00 -29.26 4.64
N ASN A 213 14.00 -29.89 3.46
CA ASN A 213 15.14 -29.97 2.56
C ASN A 213 15.17 -28.81 1.55
N GLY A 214 14.14 -27.96 1.55
CA GLY A 214 14.02 -26.81 0.68
C GLY A 214 13.29 -27.06 -0.64
N THR A 215 12.70 -28.24 -0.83
CA THR A 215 11.85 -28.52 -1.99
C THR A 215 10.58 -27.69 -1.88
N ILE A 216 10.24 -26.91 -2.90
CA ILE A 216 9.03 -26.08 -2.91
C ILE A 216 7.78 -26.97 -2.88
N THR A 217 6.94 -26.82 -1.86
CA THR A 217 5.67 -27.56 -1.69
C THR A 217 4.45 -26.71 -1.99
N PHE A 218 4.58 -25.38 -1.90
CA PHE A 218 3.51 -24.44 -2.19
C PHE A 218 4.05 -23.21 -2.91
N PHE A 219 3.29 -22.71 -3.89
CA PHE A 219 3.65 -21.55 -4.70
C PHE A 219 2.37 -20.83 -5.14
N ASN A 220 2.06 -19.70 -4.50
CA ASN A 220 0.80 -18.99 -4.76
C ASN A 220 0.78 -18.27 -6.12
N ARG A 221 -0.40 -17.83 -6.55
CA ARG A 221 -0.57 -17.12 -7.83
C ARG A 221 0.25 -15.84 -7.93
N ALA A 222 0.42 -15.12 -6.83
CA ALA A 222 1.25 -13.91 -6.79
C ALA A 222 2.74 -14.25 -7.03
N ALA A 223 3.25 -15.36 -6.48
CA ALA A 223 4.60 -15.85 -6.76
C ALA A 223 4.76 -16.22 -8.23
N GLU A 224 3.75 -16.85 -8.84
CA GLU A 224 3.78 -17.15 -10.28
C GLU A 224 3.83 -15.89 -11.16
N GLN A 225 3.04 -14.87 -10.81
CA GLN A 225 3.04 -13.59 -11.53
C GLN A 225 4.35 -12.82 -11.32
N MET A 226 4.87 -12.82 -10.09
CA MET A 226 6.11 -12.13 -9.72
C MET A 226 7.31 -12.77 -10.44
N LEU A 227 7.47 -14.09 -10.33
CA LEU A 227 8.67 -14.81 -10.77
C LEU A 227 8.60 -15.34 -12.22
N GLY A 228 7.39 -15.45 -12.78
CA GLY A 228 7.17 -15.95 -14.15
C GLY A 228 7.23 -17.47 -14.29
N TYR A 229 7.26 -18.22 -13.19
CA TYR A 229 7.14 -19.68 -13.19
C TYR A 229 5.70 -20.10 -12.89
N ARG A 230 5.22 -21.18 -13.49
CA ARG A 230 3.98 -21.83 -13.06
C ARG A 230 4.27 -22.76 -11.90
N ALA A 231 3.32 -22.89 -10.97
CA ALA A 231 3.48 -23.73 -9.79
C ALA A 231 3.77 -25.20 -10.14
N ASP A 232 3.09 -25.76 -11.15
CA ASP A 232 3.28 -27.14 -11.62
C ASP A 232 4.68 -27.43 -12.20
N GLU A 233 5.43 -26.40 -12.59
CA GLU A 233 6.79 -26.52 -13.11
C GLU A 233 7.85 -26.64 -12.01
N ILE A 234 7.59 -26.09 -10.81
CA ILE A 234 8.60 -25.94 -9.76
C ILE A 234 8.22 -26.62 -8.44
N VAL A 235 6.92 -26.78 -8.15
CA VAL A 235 6.45 -27.49 -6.96
C VAL A 235 6.92 -28.96 -7.05
N ASN A 236 7.49 -29.44 -5.96
CA ASN A 236 8.14 -30.75 -5.80
C ASN A 236 9.34 -30.99 -6.72
N LYS A 237 9.90 -29.95 -7.35
CA LYS A 237 10.96 -30.08 -8.36
C LYS A 237 12.17 -29.17 -8.12
N ALA A 238 11.98 -28.03 -7.46
CA ALA A 238 13.01 -27.02 -7.28
C ALA A 238 13.06 -26.47 -5.86
N THR A 239 14.16 -25.80 -5.53
CA THR A 239 14.31 -25.01 -4.30
C THR A 239 14.24 -23.52 -4.63
N PRO A 240 14.02 -22.64 -3.63
CA PRO A 240 14.05 -21.19 -3.85
C PRO A 240 15.34 -20.65 -4.48
N ALA A 241 16.45 -21.38 -4.39
CA ALA A 241 17.73 -20.98 -5.02
C ALA A 241 17.61 -20.80 -6.54
N LEU A 242 16.63 -21.44 -7.19
CA LEU A 242 16.36 -21.31 -8.62
C LEU A 242 16.15 -19.86 -9.09
N PHE A 243 15.52 -19.04 -8.25
CA PHE A 243 15.12 -17.68 -8.60
C PHE A 243 15.80 -16.61 -7.74
N HIS A 244 16.85 -16.96 -7.00
CA HIS A 244 17.71 -15.99 -6.31
C HIS A 244 18.98 -15.74 -7.14
N ASP A 245 19.54 -14.53 -7.06
CA ASP A 245 20.83 -14.24 -7.68
C ASP A 245 21.96 -15.08 -7.03
N ALA A 246 22.62 -15.92 -7.84
CA ALA A 246 23.61 -16.86 -7.35
C ALA A 246 24.84 -16.19 -6.71
N ALA A 247 25.23 -14.99 -7.19
CA ALA A 247 26.36 -14.26 -6.62
C ALA A 247 26.00 -13.68 -5.25
N GLU A 248 24.78 -13.16 -5.09
CA GLU A 248 24.27 -12.73 -3.78
C GLU A 248 24.17 -13.89 -2.80
N VAL A 249 23.68 -15.06 -3.23
CA VAL A 249 23.58 -16.27 -2.40
C VAL A 249 24.97 -16.69 -1.92
N ALA A 250 25.97 -16.74 -2.80
CA ALA A 250 27.34 -17.10 -2.44
C ALA A 250 27.97 -16.08 -1.46
N TYR A 251 27.74 -14.78 -1.69
CA TYR A 251 28.22 -13.72 -0.80
C TYR A 251 27.62 -13.85 0.62
N ARG A 252 26.31 -14.09 0.72
CA ARG A 252 25.63 -14.25 2.01
C ARG A 252 26.01 -15.55 2.71
N ALA A 253 26.26 -16.62 1.97
CA ALA A 253 26.78 -17.87 2.52
C ALA A 253 28.09 -17.65 3.31
N ALA A 254 29.02 -16.85 2.77
CA ALA A 254 30.28 -16.52 3.44
C ALA A 254 30.09 -15.67 4.71
N ILE A 255 29.17 -14.68 4.66
CA ILE A 255 28.83 -13.85 5.83
C ILE A 255 28.24 -14.71 6.95
N LEU A 256 27.23 -15.51 6.62
CA LEU A 256 26.54 -16.35 7.61
C LEU A 256 27.47 -17.43 8.17
N THR A 257 28.38 -17.96 7.34
CA THR A 257 29.41 -18.91 7.78
C THR A 257 30.27 -18.31 8.89
N THR A 258 30.71 -17.07 8.70
CA THR A 258 31.49 -16.32 9.69
C THR A 258 30.64 -16.01 10.93
N GLN A 259 29.41 -15.55 10.73
CA GLN A 259 28.50 -15.14 11.81
C GLN A 259 28.13 -16.30 12.75
N PHE A 260 27.85 -17.47 12.19
CA PHE A 260 27.44 -18.65 12.97
C PHE A 260 28.61 -19.60 13.30
N ASN A 261 29.83 -19.27 12.87
CA ASN A 261 31.03 -20.09 13.04
C ASN A 261 30.80 -21.56 12.62
N ARG A 262 30.10 -21.74 11.50
CA ARG A 262 29.72 -23.02 10.91
C ARG A 262 29.67 -22.86 9.40
N GLU A 263 30.21 -23.81 8.66
CA GLU A 263 30.14 -23.83 7.20
C GLU A 263 28.69 -23.86 6.70
N ILE A 264 28.33 -22.88 5.88
CA ILE A 264 27.04 -22.78 5.19
C ILE A 264 27.33 -22.71 3.69
N GLU A 265 27.00 -23.78 2.98
CA GLU A 265 27.15 -23.86 1.52
C GLU A 265 26.16 -22.91 0.80
N PRO A 266 26.56 -22.31 -0.33
CA PRO A 266 25.64 -21.55 -1.18
C PRO A 266 24.46 -22.42 -1.63
N GLY A 267 23.26 -22.02 -1.26
CA GLY A 267 22.04 -22.78 -1.58
C GLY A 267 20.94 -22.52 -0.56
N PHE A 268 20.02 -23.49 -0.41
CA PHE A 268 18.84 -23.34 0.43
C PHE A 268 19.17 -23.01 1.90
N GLY A 269 20.26 -23.58 2.43
CA GLY A 269 20.70 -23.34 3.81
C GLY A 269 20.90 -21.86 4.15
N VAL A 270 21.29 -21.05 3.17
CA VAL A 270 21.49 -19.59 3.33
C VAL A 270 20.16 -18.91 3.69
N PHE A 271 19.04 -19.34 3.11
CA PHE A 271 17.74 -18.70 3.30
C PHE A 271 17.12 -19.02 4.67
N VAL A 272 17.52 -20.11 5.30
CA VAL A 272 16.89 -20.62 6.53
C VAL A 272 17.81 -20.55 7.76
N ALA A 273 19.10 -20.27 7.60
CA ALA A 273 20.08 -20.30 8.69
C ALA A 273 19.67 -19.41 9.88
N LYS A 274 19.23 -18.16 9.64
CA LYS A 274 18.73 -17.25 10.69
C LYS A 274 17.49 -17.82 11.37
N THR A 275 16.53 -18.32 10.59
CA THR A 275 15.27 -18.89 11.11
C THR A 275 15.54 -20.12 11.98
N LEU A 276 16.47 -20.99 11.59
CA LEU A 276 16.88 -22.17 12.37
C LEU A 276 17.60 -21.77 13.67
N ALA A 277 18.34 -20.67 13.66
CA ALA A 277 18.96 -20.09 14.86
C ALA A 277 17.99 -19.32 15.76
N GLY A 278 16.69 -19.26 15.40
CA GLY A 278 15.67 -18.51 16.16
C GLY A 278 15.78 -16.99 16.02
N LEU A 279 16.50 -16.50 15.02
CA LEU A 279 16.67 -15.07 14.75
C LEU A 279 15.60 -14.59 13.74
N PRO A 280 15.18 -13.31 13.81
CA PRO A 280 14.38 -12.70 12.77
C PRO A 280 15.08 -12.83 11.41
N ASN A 281 14.34 -13.28 10.41
CA ASN A 281 14.84 -13.52 9.06
C ASN A 281 13.99 -12.75 8.06
N GLU A 282 14.23 -11.45 8.01
CA GLU A 282 13.62 -10.53 7.07
C GLU A 282 14.73 -9.74 6.41
N ASP A 283 15.01 -10.04 5.14
CA ASP A 283 16.10 -9.42 4.40
C ASP A 283 15.64 -9.10 2.97
N GLU A 284 16.25 -8.06 2.39
CA GLU A 284 16.12 -7.81 0.95
C GLU A 284 16.87 -8.90 0.16
N TRP A 285 16.39 -9.25 -1.03
CA TRP A 285 17.03 -10.21 -1.93
C TRP A 285 16.82 -9.79 -3.38
N ILE A 286 17.74 -10.21 -4.26
CA ILE A 286 17.59 -10.06 -5.70
C ILE A 286 16.97 -11.35 -6.24
N TYR A 287 15.73 -11.23 -6.71
CA TYR A 287 15.07 -12.29 -7.47
C TYR A 287 15.39 -12.17 -8.96
N VAL A 288 15.62 -13.32 -9.58
CA VAL A 288 15.82 -13.49 -11.02
C VAL A 288 14.59 -14.20 -11.58
N ARG A 289 13.79 -13.48 -12.36
CA ARG A 289 12.60 -14.03 -13.03
C ARG A 289 12.99 -15.05 -14.10
N ARG A 290 12.03 -15.85 -14.55
CA ARG A 290 12.22 -16.81 -15.66
C ARG A 290 12.76 -16.14 -16.95
N ASP A 291 12.38 -14.90 -17.22
CA ASP A 291 12.85 -14.14 -18.39
C ASP A 291 14.27 -13.54 -18.21
N GLY A 292 14.91 -13.78 -17.05
CA GLY A 292 16.23 -13.26 -16.70
C GLY A 292 16.21 -11.85 -16.11
N SER A 293 15.05 -11.17 -16.06
CA SER A 293 14.95 -9.86 -15.44
C SER A 293 15.12 -9.94 -13.92
N ARG A 294 15.73 -8.91 -13.36
CA ARG A 294 16.04 -8.83 -11.92
C ARG A 294 15.03 -7.93 -11.22
N MET A 295 14.68 -8.28 -9.99
CA MET A 295 13.90 -7.42 -9.10
C MET A 295 14.46 -7.49 -7.68
N THR A 296 14.23 -6.42 -6.92
CA THR A 296 14.54 -6.42 -5.49
C THR A 296 13.27 -6.74 -4.72
N VAL A 297 13.33 -7.76 -3.88
CA VAL A 297 12.23 -8.16 -3.01
C VAL A 297 12.64 -8.07 -1.55
N LEU A 298 11.69 -7.79 -0.66
CA LEU A 298 11.84 -8.01 0.76
C LEU A 298 11.24 -9.37 1.11
N VAL A 299 12.03 -10.26 1.71
CA VAL A 299 11.61 -11.64 2.03
C VAL A 299 11.64 -11.85 3.52
N SER A 300 10.50 -12.29 4.08
CA SER A 300 10.39 -12.80 5.44
C SER A 300 10.29 -14.32 5.43
N THR A 301 11.13 -15.00 6.20
CA THR A 301 11.20 -16.47 6.25
C THR A 301 10.93 -17.00 7.65
N THR A 302 9.88 -17.83 7.80
CA THR A 302 9.49 -18.46 9.06
C THR A 302 9.52 -19.99 8.96
N ALA A 303 9.70 -20.67 10.09
CA ALA A 303 9.65 -22.13 10.15
C ALA A 303 8.21 -22.60 10.38
N ILE A 304 7.80 -23.61 9.62
CA ILE A 304 6.56 -24.36 9.84
C ILE A 304 6.93 -25.51 10.78
N ARG A 305 6.26 -25.60 11.93
CA ARG A 305 6.59 -26.59 12.97
C ARG A 305 5.39 -27.49 13.28
N ALA A 306 5.67 -28.77 13.46
CA ALA A 306 4.72 -29.74 13.97
C ALA A 306 4.40 -29.46 15.45
N ALA A 307 3.33 -30.10 15.96
CA ALA A 307 2.93 -29.99 17.37
C ALA A 307 4.00 -30.47 18.37
N ASN A 308 4.93 -31.32 17.93
CA ASN A 308 6.08 -31.78 18.71
C ASN A 308 7.29 -30.81 18.68
N GLY A 309 7.19 -29.69 17.94
CA GLY A 309 8.24 -28.68 17.79
C GLY A 309 9.23 -28.91 16.65
N GLU A 310 9.16 -30.06 15.97
CA GLU A 310 10.02 -30.36 14.81
C GLU A 310 9.68 -29.46 13.61
N VAL A 311 10.70 -29.11 12.82
CA VAL A 311 10.52 -28.29 11.61
C VAL A 311 10.01 -29.17 10.48
N GLU A 312 8.77 -28.93 10.04
CA GLU A 312 8.16 -29.61 8.88
C GLU A 312 8.41 -28.87 7.56
N GLY A 313 8.90 -27.63 7.64
CA GLY A 313 9.18 -26.83 6.45
C GLY A 313 9.44 -25.37 6.74
N PHE A 314 9.47 -24.57 5.69
CA PHE A 314 9.67 -23.11 5.80
C PHE A 314 8.68 -22.36 4.90
N LEU A 315 8.23 -21.20 5.37
CA LEU A 315 7.37 -20.28 4.65
C LEU A 315 8.14 -19.01 4.33
N GLY A 316 8.33 -18.72 3.04
CA GLY A 316 8.85 -17.45 2.54
C GLY A 316 7.71 -16.57 2.03
N ILE A 317 7.64 -15.33 2.51
CA ILE A 317 6.72 -14.30 2.03
C ILE A 317 7.56 -13.17 1.45
N ALA A 318 7.37 -12.86 0.16
CA ALA A 318 8.15 -11.85 -0.55
C ALA A 318 7.28 -10.74 -1.14
N SER A 319 7.71 -9.48 -0.98
CA SER A 319 7.14 -8.31 -1.66
C SER A 319 8.13 -7.69 -2.63
N ASP A 320 7.65 -7.28 -3.81
CA ASP A 320 8.44 -6.48 -4.75
C ASP A 320 8.59 -5.04 -4.21
N ILE A 321 9.82 -4.63 -3.93
CA ILE A 321 10.16 -3.28 -3.46
C ILE A 321 10.91 -2.47 -4.52
N THR A 322 10.99 -2.98 -5.76
CA THR A 322 11.76 -2.38 -6.86
C THR A 322 11.31 -0.95 -7.15
N GLU A 323 10.00 -0.70 -7.21
CA GLU A 323 9.50 0.65 -7.53
C GLU A 323 9.73 1.64 -6.38
N ARG A 324 9.56 1.18 -5.13
CA ARG A 324 9.87 1.98 -3.94
C ARG A 324 11.34 2.41 -3.92
N ASN A 325 12.24 1.47 -4.20
CA ASN A 325 13.68 1.75 -4.25
C ASN A 325 14.06 2.62 -5.45
N ARG A 326 13.42 2.44 -6.62
CA ARG A 326 13.62 3.31 -7.80
C ARG A 326 13.21 4.75 -7.54
N ILE A 327 12.07 4.98 -6.89
CA ILE A 327 11.60 6.33 -6.55
C ILE A 327 12.57 6.99 -5.56
N ALA A 328 12.94 6.29 -4.49
CA ALA A 328 13.89 6.80 -3.51
C ALA A 328 15.27 7.10 -4.11
N HIS A 329 15.76 6.24 -5.01
CA HIS A 329 17.05 6.42 -5.67
C HIS A 329 17.02 7.57 -6.68
N ARG A 330 15.96 7.69 -7.49
CA ARG A 330 15.79 8.82 -8.41
C ARG A 330 15.72 10.16 -7.69
N LEU A 331 15.04 10.21 -6.54
CA LEU A 331 14.98 11.41 -5.71
C LEU A 331 16.38 11.81 -5.23
N ARG A 332 17.13 10.88 -4.63
CA ARG A 332 18.51 11.13 -4.18
C ARG A 332 19.43 11.54 -5.33
N GLN A 333 19.37 10.86 -6.47
CA GLN A 333 20.18 11.21 -7.64
C GLN A 333 19.83 12.60 -8.19
N SER A 334 18.55 12.96 -8.20
CA SER A 334 18.10 14.30 -8.60
C SER A 334 18.57 15.36 -7.62
N GLU A 335 18.49 15.12 -6.31
CA GLU A 335 18.98 16.02 -5.27
C GLU A 335 20.50 16.23 -5.37
N GLU A 336 21.27 15.14 -5.53
CA GLU A 336 22.72 15.20 -5.72
C GLU A 336 23.10 15.92 -7.02
N MET A 337 22.40 15.66 -8.12
CA MET A 337 22.66 16.31 -9.40
C MET A 337 22.37 17.81 -9.34
N LEU A 338 21.22 18.21 -8.79
CA LEU A 338 20.85 19.62 -8.61
C LEU A 338 21.86 20.33 -7.70
N SER A 339 22.25 19.70 -6.59
CA SER A 339 23.27 20.23 -5.69
C SER A 339 24.62 20.42 -6.40
N ARG A 340 25.08 19.42 -7.16
CA ARG A 340 26.35 19.52 -7.91
C ARG A 340 26.33 20.61 -8.97
N VAL A 341 25.24 20.77 -9.72
CA VAL A 341 25.10 21.82 -10.74
C VAL A 341 25.16 23.21 -10.11
N LEU A 342 24.48 23.43 -8.99
CA LEU A 342 24.52 24.71 -8.28
C LEU A 342 25.91 25.00 -7.68
N LEU A 343 26.55 23.99 -7.08
CA LEU A 343 27.87 24.12 -6.46
C LEU A 343 29.00 24.35 -7.47
N GLN A 344 28.88 23.80 -8.68
CA GLN A 344 29.90 23.89 -9.73
C GLN A 344 29.66 25.01 -10.75
N SER A 345 28.56 25.77 -10.62
CA SER A 345 28.27 26.89 -11.51
C SER A 345 29.34 27.99 -11.35
N PRO A 346 29.98 28.44 -12.45
CA PRO A 346 30.92 29.56 -12.42
C PRO A 346 30.24 30.91 -12.20
N ASP A 347 28.92 30.99 -12.45
CA ASP A 347 28.12 32.19 -12.20
C ASP A 347 27.80 32.34 -10.71
N ALA A 348 27.66 33.58 -10.28
CA ALA A 348 27.22 33.91 -8.93
C ALA A 348 25.71 33.77 -8.85
N ILE A 349 25.26 32.77 -8.09
CA ILE A 349 23.85 32.49 -7.87
C ILE A 349 23.52 32.84 -6.43
N LEU A 350 22.47 33.64 -6.25
CA LEU A 350 21.93 34.02 -4.95
C LEU A 350 20.41 34.02 -4.95
N ILE A 351 19.83 33.69 -3.81
CA ILE A 351 18.39 33.76 -3.55
C ILE A 351 18.16 34.86 -2.51
N THR A 352 17.31 35.83 -2.81
CA THR A 352 16.95 36.91 -1.88
C THR A 352 15.45 36.93 -1.58
N ALA A 353 15.08 37.26 -0.35
CA ALA A 353 13.67 37.45 0.00
C ALA A 353 13.11 38.70 -0.70
N LEU A 354 11.91 38.60 -1.29
CA LEU A 354 11.27 39.76 -1.94
C LEU A 354 10.73 40.78 -0.93
N SER A 355 10.45 40.35 0.29
CA SER A 355 9.90 41.18 1.37
C SER A 355 10.88 42.24 1.86
N ASP A 356 12.12 41.85 2.14
CA ASP A 356 13.14 42.72 2.76
C ASP A 356 14.50 42.73 2.04
N GLY A 357 14.66 41.91 0.99
CA GLY A 357 15.87 41.86 0.17
C GLY A 357 17.05 41.14 0.82
N ARG A 358 16.85 40.41 1.92
CA ARG A 358 17.91 39.62 2.57
C ARG A 358 18.29 38.41 1.74
N ILE A 359 19.58 38.08 1.74
CA ILE A 359 20.13 36.91 1.10
C ILE A 359 19.78 35.67 1.94
N LEU A 360 19.05 34.75 1.33
CA LEU A 360 18.60 33.48 1.91
C LEU A 360 19.56 32.34 1.58
N GLU A 361 20.18 32.37 0.40
CA GLU A 361 21.11 31.33 -0.04
C GLU A 361 22.07 31.85 -1.12
N VAL A 362 23.28 31.31 -1.18
CA VAL A 362 24.28 31.62 -2.22
C VAL A 362 25.05 30.37 -2.63
N ASN A 363 25.54 30.33 -3.87
CA ASN A 363 26.43 29.27 -4.35
C ASN A 363 27.93 29.63 -4.18
N PRO A 364 28.87 28.69 -4.38
CA PRO A 364 30.30 28.98 -4.37
C PRO A 364 30.74 30.00 -5.43
N GLY A 365 30.06 30.05 -6.59
CA GLY A 365 30.31 31.06 -7.62
C GLY A 365 30.10 32.49 -7.11
N PHE A 366 29.12 32.71 -6.21
CA PHE A 366 28.93 33.99 -5.53
C PHE A 366 30.13 34.36 -4.68
N GLU A 367 30.68 33.42 -3.91
CA GLU A 367 31.87 33.69 -3.09
C GLU A 367 33.06 34.04 -3.97
N GLN A 368 33.24 33.27 -5.06
CA GLN A 368 34.33 33.49 -6.01
C GLN A 368 34.23 34.84 -6.70
N ILE A 369 33.04 35.27 -7.13
CA ILE A 369 32.80 36.51 -7.89
C ILE A 369 32.71 37.75 -7.00
N THR A 370 32.18 37.65 -5.79
CA THR A 370 31.97 38.81 -4.89
C THR A 370 33.04 38.94 -3.82
N GLY A 371 33.71 37.84 -3.46
CA GLY A 371 34.69 37.80 -2.37
C GLY A 371 34.09 37.73 -0.97
N TYR A 372 32.77 37.63 -0.83
CA TYR A 372 32.09 37.41 0.45
C TYR A 372 31.78 35.92 0.64
N THR A 373 32.07 35.39 1.82
CA THR A 373 31.70 34.01 2.13
C THR A 373 30.19 33.90 2.36
N ARG A 374 29.63 32.70 2.19
CA ARG A 374 28.23 32.38 2.48
C ARG A 374 27.84 32.82 3.89
N ALA A 375 28.68 32.51 4.88
CA ALA A 375 28.41 32.86 6.28
C ALA A 375 28.29 34.38 6.52
N GLU A 376 29.05 35.18 5.78
CA GLU A 376 28.99 36.65 5.85
C GLU A 376 27.80 37.21 5.05
N ALA A 377 27.42 36.55 3.97
CA ALA A 377 26.36 37.03 3.07
C ALA A 377 24.96 36.73 3.58
N LEU A 378 24.73 35.57 4.20
CA LEU A 378 23.41 35.16 4.67
C LEU A 378 22.83 36.17 5.68
N GLY A 379 21.55 36.49 5.51
CA GLY A 379 20.82 37.43 6.35
C GLY A 379 21.10 38.91 6.08
N HIS A 380 22.13 39.26 5.29
CA HIS A 380 22.41 40.62 4.84
C HIS A 380 21.74 40.90 3.50
N THR A 381 21.55 42.17 3.17
CA THR A 381 21.08 42.58 1.83
C THR A 381 22.27 42.81 0.89
N THR A 382 22.01 42.81 -0.42
CA THR A 382 23.05 43.16 -1.42
C THR A 382 23.58 44.60 -1.27
N ILE A 383 22.84 45.46 -0.55
CA ILE A 383 23.25 46.83 -0.23
C ILE A 383 24.21 46.82 0.96
N ASP A 384 23.90 46.05 2.00
CA ASP A 384 24.77 45.93 3.20
C ASP A 384 26.16 45.41 2.81
N LEU A 385 26.20 44.48 1.85
CA LEU A 385 27.45 43.94 1.29
C LEU A 385 28.11 44.87 0.25
N SER A 386 27.53 46.05 -0.02
CA SER A 386 28.05 47.03 -0.99
C SER A 386 28.32 46.45 -2.39
N LEU A 387 27.49 45.49 -2.83
CA LEU A 387 27.70 44.77 -4.10
C LEU A 387 27.37 45.61 -5.34
N TRP A 388 26.66 46.72 -5.19
CA TRP A 388 26.22 47.57 -6.31
C TRP A 388 27.12 48.79 -6.45
N VAL A 389 27.72 48.99 -7.62
CA VAL A 389 28.47 50.23 -7.93
C VAL A 389 27.52 51.40 -8.16
N ASP A 390 26.38 51.14 -8.81
CA ASP A 390 25.31 52.11 -9.03
C ASP A 390 23.97 51.57 -8.51
N LEU A 391 23.39 52.28 -7.52
CA LEU A 391 22.09 51.94 -6.96
C LEU A 391 20.93 52.22 -7.92
N VAL A 392 21.15 53.04 -8.96
CA VAL A 392 20.15 53.25 -10.03
C VAL A 392 19.96 51.96 -10.82
N GLU A 393 21.04 51.23 -11.16
CA GLU A 393 20.97 49.91 -11.81
C GLU A 393 20.20 48.90 -10.94
N ARG A 394 20.47 48.89 -9.63
CA ARG A 394 19.72 48.05 -8.67
C ARG A 394 18.23 48.35 -8.69
N ASN A 395 17.88 49.63 -8.59
CA ASN A 395 16.48 50.05 -8.52
C ASN A 395 15.75 49.73 -9.83
N ALA A 396 16.40 49.90 -10.98
CA ALA A 396 15.85 49.50 -12.28
C ALA A 396 15.58 47.98 -12.34
N MET A 397 16.52 47.16 -11.85
CA MET A 397 16.33 45.71 -11.74
C MET A 397 15.13 45.37 -10.84
N ILE A 398 15.04 45.94 -9.63
CA ILE A 398 13.91 45.68 -8.72
C ILE A 398 12.57 46.08 -9.33
N GLN A 399 12.51 47.22 -10.03
CA GLN A 399 11.28 47.66 -10.70
C GLN A 399 10.88 46.68 -11.81
N GLN A 400 11.84 46.21 -12.62
CA GLN A 400 11.57 45.23 -13.67
C GLN A 400 11.03 43.91 -13.10
N VAL A 401 11.63 43.42 -12.01
CA VAL A 401 11.16 42.23 -11.30
C VAL A 401 9.76 42.43 -10.71
N ARG A 402 9.46 43.61 -10.14
CA ARG A 402 8.12 43.92 -9.61
C ARG A 402 7.04 44.00 -10.69
N THR A 403 7.38 44.52 -11.87
CA THR A 403 6.41 44.69 -12.96
C THR A 403 6.20 43.41 -13.76
N SER A 404 7.24 42.59 -13.96
CA SER A 404 7.21 41.45 -14.88
C SER A 404 7.53 40.08 -14.26
N GLY A 405 7.92 40.03 -12.99
CA GLY A 405 8.33 38.79 -12.31
C GLY A 405 9.73 38.29 -12.69
N GLU A 406 10.41 38.94 -13.65
CA GLU A 406 11.74 38.55 -14.12
C GLU A 406 12.56 39.75 -14.59
N VAL A 407 13.88 39.57 -14.61
CA VAL A 407 14.83 40.48 -15.27
C VAL A 407 15.72 39.63 -16.17
N LYS A 408 15.83 40.04 -17.43
CA LYS A 408 16.56 39.30 -18.46
C LYS A 408 17.78 40.07 -18.91
N SER A 409 18.95 39.43 -18.81
CA SER A 409 20.19 39.86 -19.44
C SER A 409 20.53 41.35 -19.22
N MET A 410 20.43 41.81 -17.97
CA MET A 410 20.70 43.20 -17.61
C MET A 410 22.20 43.40 -17.36
N PRO A 411 22.90 44.24 -18.14
CA PRO A 411 24.28 44.60 -17.83
C PRO A 411 24.33 45.38 -16.52
N VAL A 412 25.20 44.98 -15.59
CA VAL A 412 25.38 45.63 -14.30
C VAL A 412 26.86 45.73 -13.94
N GLN A 413 27.21 46.70 -13.11
CA GLN A 413 28.51 46.76 -12.46
C GLN A 413 28.40 46.39 -10.98
N ILE A 414 29.10 45.33 -10.60
CA ILE A 414 29.16 44.90 -9.20
C ILE A 414 30.51 45.22 -8.59
N SER A 415 30.51 45.50 -7.29
CA SER A 415 31.71 45.70 -6.49
C SER A 415 31.99 44.45 -5.66
N ARG A 416 33.24 43.99 -5.67
CA ARG A 416 33.76 42.96 -4.76
C ARG A 416 34.08 43.53 -3.38
N ARG A 417 34.28 42.61 -2.44
CA ARG A 417 35.07 42.87 -1.23
C ARG A 417 36.43 43.44 -1.62
N GLY A 418 36.75 44.63 -1.11
CA GLY A 418 37.99 45.36 -1.43
C GLY A 418 37.84 46.46 -2.49
N GLY A 419 36.68 46.57 -3.15
CA GLY A 419 36.36 47.66 -4.07
C GLY A 419 36.64 47.39 -5.55
N ASP A 420 37.14 46.20 -5.90
CA ASP A 420 37.34 45.79 -7.29
C ASP A 420 35.99 45.70 -8.03
N ARG A 421 35.93 46.25 -9.24
CA ARG A 421 34.69 46.30 -10.03
C ARG A 421 34.67 45.18 -11.07
N ARG A 422 33.53 44.52 -11.21
CA ARG A 422 33.29 43.50 -12.24
C ARG A 422 32.14 43.91 -13.14
N GLN A 423 32.33 43.71 -14.44
CA GLN A 423 31.28 43.89 -15.44
C GLN A 423 30.51 42.59 -15.59
N CYS A 424 29.24 42.60 -15.21
CA CYS A 424 28.43 41.40 -15.16
C CYS A 424 27.16 41.53 -16.01
N ILE A 425 26.56 40.37 -16.30
CA ILE A 425 25.22 40.28 -16.84
C ILE A 425 24.37 39.57 -15.78
N LEU A 426 23.23 40.16 -15.45
CA LEU A 426 22.32 39.68 -14.42
C LEU A 426 21.03 39.13 -15.03
N TRP A 427 20.60 37.98 -14.54
CA TRP A 427 19.28 37.42 -14.75
C TRP A 427 18.62 37.19 -13.40
N GLY A 428 17.30 37.36 -13.35
CA GLY A 428 16.54 37.11 -12.15
C GLY A 428 15.12 36.68 -12.45
N ARG A 429 14.56 35.82 -11.61
CA ARG A 429 13.15 35.43 -11.66
C ARG A 429 12.61 35.21 -10.26
N THR A 430 11.35 35.58 -10.05
CA THR A 430 10.66 35.31 -8.79
C THR A 430 10.18 33.87 -8.72
N PHE A 431 10.29 33.26 -7.55
CA PHE A 431 9.78 31.92 -7.26
C PHE A 431 9.53 31.76 -5.76
N GLU A 432 8.79 30.73 -5.37
CA GLU A 432 8.62 30.39 -3.96
C GLU A 432 9.80 29.54 -3.46
N PHE A 433 10.44 29.97 -2.38
CA PHE A 433 11.55 29.26 -1.73
C PHE A 433 11.26 29.05 -0.25
N ALA A 434 11.07 27.79 0.16
CA ALA A 434 10.76 27.41 1.55
C ALA A 434 9.56 28.19 2.15
N GLY A 435 8.49 28.40 1.35
CA GLY A 435 7.30 29.16 1.76
C GLY A 435 7.48 30.68 1.78
N VAL A 436 8.58 31.20 1.24
CA VAL A 436 8.88 32.65 1.14
C VAL A 436 8.96 33.04 -0.33
N ASP A 437 8.27 34.13 -0.69
CA ASP A 437 8.41 34.77 -2.00
C ASP A 437 9.85 35.29 -2.18
N ALA A 438 10.58 34.71 -3.12
CA ALA A 438 12.00 34.92 -3.30
C ALA A 438 12.37 35.28 -4.74
N LEU A 439 13.54 35.90 -4.91
CA LEU A 439 14.16 36.23 -6.18
C LEU A 439 15.42 35.38 -6.35
N LEU A 440 15.40 34.45 -7.30
CA LEU A 440 16.62 33.77 -7.77
C LEU A 440 17.34 34.70 -8.73
N THR A 441 18.59 35.03 -8.42
CA THR A 441 19.45 35.87 -9.26
C THR A 441 20.68 35.06 -9.69
N SER A 442 21.01 35.10 -10.97
CA SER A 442 22.29 34.62 -11.52
C SER A 442 23.05 35.80 -12.10
N VAL A 443 24.34 35.89 -11.80
CA VAL A 443 25.22 36.96 -12.22
C VAL A 443 26.45 36.35 -12.87
N GLN A 444 26.59 36.56 -14.17
CA GLN A 444 27.75 36.11 -14.94
C GLN A 444 28.78 37.23 -15.03
N ASP A 445 30.01 36.95 -14.64
CA ASP A 445 31.15 37.86 -14.85
C ASP A 445 31.62 37.77 -16.31
N VAL A 446 31.60 38.91 -17.01
CA VAL A 446 32.03 39.05 -18.40
C VAL A 446 33.16 40.06 -18.55
N THR A 447 33.83 40.42 -17.43
CA THR A 447 34.89 41.44 -17.41
C THR A 447 36.01 41.08 -18.38
N ASP A 448 36.60 39.89 -18.24
CA ASP A 448 37.73 39.44 -19.08
C ASP A 448 37.33 39.37 -20.57
N ILE A 449 36.10 38.91 -20.84
CA ILE A 449 35.57 38.80 -22.20
C ILE A 449 35.41 40.19 -22.83
N LYS A 450 34.89 41.17 -22.07
CA LYS A 450 34.69 42.53 -22.56
C LYS A 450 36.00 43.29 -22.70
N GLU A 451 36.95 43.13 -21.78
CA GLU A 451 38.27 43.74 -21.88
C GLU A 451 39.06 43.19 -23.08
N ALA A 452 39.03 41.88 -23.30
CA ALA A 452 39.66 41.27 -24.47
C ALA A 452 39.01 41.74 -25.78
N ALA A 453 37.68 41.81 -25.83
CA ALA A 453 36.95 42.32 -27.00
C ALA A 453 37.26 43.79 -27.29
N GLN A 454 37.35 44.62 -26.25
CA GLN A 454 37.69 46.04 -26.37
C GLN A 454 39.14 46.22 -26.84
N ALA A 455 40.10 45.50 -26.24
CA ALA A 455 41.50 45.53 -26.66
C ALA A 455 41.69 45.06 -28.11
N ALA A 456 40.99 44.00 -28.53
CA ALA A 456 41.00 43.53 -29.92
C ALA A 456 40.40 44.58 -30.87
N ARG A 457 39.33 45.26 -30.45
CA ARG A 457 38.70 46.34 -31.23
C ARG A 457 39.63 47.55 -31.38
N GLU A 458 40.35 47.92 -30.33
CA GLU A 458 41.35 49.00 -30.34
C GLU A 458 42.58 48.65 -31.18
N LEU A 459 43.06 47.41 -31.12
CA LEU A 459 44.11 46.91 -32.01
C LEU A 459 43.66 46.93 -33.48
N ALA A 460 42.42 46.53 -33.77
CA ALA A 460 41.86 46.55 -35.12
C ALA A 460 41.69 47.99 -35.64
N THR A 461 41.22 48.93 -34.81
CA THR A 461 41.11 50.34 -35.20
C THR A 461 42.50 50.98 -35.37
N HIS A 462 43.47 50.70 -34.50
CA HIS A 462 44.85 51.15 -34.67
C HIS A 462 45.51 50.58 -35.94
N ALA A 463 45.29 49.29 -36.25
CA ALA A 463 45.75 48.68 -37.50
C ALA A 463 45.12 49.33 -38.74
N ALA A 464 43.80 49.60 -38.70
CA ALA A 464 43.08 50.28 -39.78
C ALA A 464 43.57 51.72 -40.00
N VAL A 465 43.82 52.47 -38.92
CA VAL A 465 44.39 53.84 -39.00
C VAL A 465 45.83 53.80 -39.54
N ARG A 466 46.66 52.83 -39.12
CA ARG A 466 48.04 52.64 -39.63
C ARG A 466 48.06 52.29 -41.12
N ALA A 467 47.10 51.49 -41.60
CA ALA A 467 46.93 51.19 -43.02
C ALA A 467 46.51 52.43 -43.83
N ARG A 468 45.71 53.34 -43.23
CA ARG A 468 45.22 54.56 -43.87
C ARG A 468 46.25 55.70 -43.93
N TYR A 469 47.21 55.74 -43.01
CA TYR A 469 48.26 56.77 -42.92
C TYR A 469 49.61 56.40 -43.57
N ASN A 470 49.68 55.31 -44.33
CA ASN A 470 50.93 54.89 -44.98
C ASN A 470 50.92 55.05 -46.52
N PRO A 471 50.86 56.27 -47.09
CA PRO A 471 51.06 56.48 -48.52
C PRO A 471 52.53 56.53 -48.94
N LEU A 472 53.51 56.45 -48.02
CA LEU A 472 54.94 56.57 -48.34
C LEU A 472 55.69 55.25 -48.55
N THR A 473 55.16 54.11 -48.08
CA THR A 473 55.79 52.80 -48.34
C THR A 473 55.49 52.29 -49.76
N ARG A 474 54.33 52.62 -50.35
CA ARG A 474 54.02 52.25 -51.74
C ARG A 474 54.81 53.02 -52.81
N ILE A 475 55.32 54.21 -52.52
CA ILE A 475 56.10 55.01 -53.49
C ILE A 475 57.57 54.54 -53.54
N LEU A 476 58.11 54.00 -52.44
CA LEU A 476 59.49 53.49 -52.41
C LEU A 476 59.62 52.08 -53.01
N GLU A 477 58.54 51.30 -53.07
CA GLU A 477 58.55 49.96 -53.69
C GLU A 477 58.27 49.97 -55.21
N GLY A 478 57.82 51.10 -55.76
CA GLY A 478 57.47 51.23 -57.19
C GLY A 478 58.59 51.73 -58.12
N SER A 479 59.75 52.11 -57.59
CA SER A 479 60.87 52.62 -58.39
C SER A 479 62.09 51.71 -58.25
N GLY A 480 62.05 50.60 -58.97
CA GLY A 480 63.10 49.58 -59.16
C GLY A 480 64.56 50.02 -58.98
N PHE A 481 64.99 50.22 -57.74
CA PHE A 481 66.39 50.31 -57.34
C PHE A 481 66.63 49.21 -56.30
N GLY A 482 67.43 48.22 -56.71
CA GLY A 482 67.76 47.08 -55.88
C GLY A 482 68.44 47.50 -54.58
N LEU A 483 67.89 47.03 -53.46
CA LEU A 483 68.53 47.08 -52.14
C LEU A 483 68.91 45.66 -51.71
N SER A 484 69.75 45.00 -52.49
CA SER A 484 70.61 43.92 -52.00
C SER A 484 71.77 44.53 -51.22
N ARG A 485 71.49 45.05 -50.01
CA ARG A 485 72.43 45.34 -48.91
C ARG A 485 71.66 46.10 -47.83
N LEU A 486 71.15 45.37 -46.84
CA LEU A 486 70.99 45.77 -45.43
C LEU A 486 70.28 44.62 -44.69
N GLN A 487 70.97 43.49 -44.55
CA GLN A 487 70.70 42.57 -43.44
C GLN A 487 71.34 43.20 -42.18
N SER A 488 70.51 43.65 -41.24
CA SER A 488 70.83 43.70 -39.80
C SER A 488 69.59 44.11 -39.01
N PRO A 489 69.26 43.44 -37.90
CA PRO A 489 68.07 43.73 -37.10
C PRO A 489 68.28 45.00 -36.27
N ILE A 490 67.41 45.99 -36.40
CA ILE A 490 67.30 47.08 -35.42
C ILE A 490 66.46 46.56 -34.25
N ARG A 491 67.14 45.84 -33.35
CA ARG A 491 66.73 45.70 -31.95
C ARG A 491 67.55 46.71 -31.16
N ASP A 492 66.85 47.51 -30.36
CA ASP A 492 67.36 48.35 -29.26
C ASP A 492 68.43 49.40 -29.57
N ARG A 493 68.07 50.70 -29.47
CA ARG A 493 68.47 51.56 -28.33
C ARG A 493 68.14 53.04 -28.51
N CYS A 494 68.19 53.71 -27.37
CA CYS A 494 68.21 55.15 -27.07
C CYS A 494 66.82 55.82 -26.94
N ARG A 495 66.30 56.14 -25.74
CA ARG A 495 66.96 56.46 -24.46
C ARG A 495 68.14 57.45 -24.57
N SER A 496 68.02 58.49 -25.39
CA SER A 496 68.69 59.78 -25.13
C SER A 496 68.10 60.87 -26.03
N CYS A 497 67.19 61.69 -25.48
CA CYS A 497 67.01 63.10 -25.84
C CYS A 497 65.93 63.73 -24.94
N ARG A 498 66.24 63.83 -23.64
CA ARG A 498 65.98 65.10 -22.94
C ARG A 498 67.11 66.06 -23.38
N SER A 499 66.80 67.36 -23.50
CA SER A 499 67.74 68.50 -23.66
C SER A 499 68.21 68.97 -25.05
N SER A 500 67.36 68.98 -26.07
CA SER A 500 67.42 70.04 -27.10
C SER A 500 66.07 70.13 -27.81
N GLY A 501 65.20 71.06 -27.39
CA GLY A 501 63.91 71.26 -28.02
C GLY A 501 64.09 71.76 -29.46
N TYR A 502 64.13 70.87 -30.44
CA TYR A 502 63.87 71.12 -31.87
C TYR A 502 63.91 69.77 -32.62
N CYS A 503 62.76 69.29 -33.07
CA CYS A 503 62.66 68.09 -33.91
C CYS A 503 62.68 68.50 -35.39
N ARG A 504 63.53 67.86 -36.20
CA ARG A 504 63.72 68.09 -37.65
C ARG A 504 62.51 67.65 -38.50
N GLN A 505 61.32 68.21 -38.26
CA GLN A 505 60.17 68.09 -39.16
C GLN A 505 60.03 69.28 -40.14
N ASP A 506 60.78 70.38 -39.96
CA ASP A 506 60.59 71.61 -40.73
C ASP A 506 61.28 71.70 -42.11
N ARG A 507 62.06 70.69 -42.53
CA ARG A 507 62.65 70.69 -43.89
C ARG A 507 61.80 70.01 -44.97
N PHE A 508 60.67 69.38 -44.62
CA PHE A 508 59.85 68.66 -45.61
C PHE A 508 58.69 69.50 -46.18
N ARG A 509 58.22 70.53 -45.45
CA ARG A 509 57.08 71.38 -45.88
C ARG A 509 57.39 72.38 -46.99
N SER A 510 58.66 72.79 -47.15
CA SER A 510 59.06 73.84 -48.11
C SER A 510 59.38 73.35 -49.53
N ARG A 511 59.41 72.03 -49.78
CA ARG A 511 59.60 71.47 -51.14
C ARG A 511 58.29 71.07 -51.84
N LEU A 512 57.20 70.81 -51.11
CA LEU A 512 55.90 70.45 -51.72
C LEU A 512 55.11 71.65 -52.28
N ALA A 513 55.38 72.88 -51.84
CA ALA A 513 54.68 74.07 -52.32
C ALA A 513 55.07 74.50 -53.76
N ARG A 514 56.21 74.02 -54.29
CA ARG A 514 56.67 74.33 -55.66
C ARG A 514 56.15 73.36 -56.74
N TRP A 515 55.51 72.25 -56.35
CA TRP A 515 55.04 71.24 -57.32
C TRP A 515 53.57 71.41 -57.72
N ARG A 516 52.80 72.27 -57.03
CA ARG A 516 51.34 72.46 -57.25
C ARG A 516 50.95 73.52 -58.29
N HIS A 517 51.88 74.21 -58.94
CA HIS A 517 51.57 75.30 -59.89
C HIS A 517 51.94 75.03 -61.37
N GLY A 518 52.22 73.78 -61.76
CA GLY A 518 52.75 73.45 -63.10
C GLY A 518 51.81 72.75 -64.10
N HIS A 519 50.59 72.39 -63.74
CA HIS A 519 49.64 71.73 -64.66
C HIS A 519 48.25 72.33 -64.55
N ASP A 520 48.13 73.58 -64.99
CA ASP A 520 46.88 74.16 -65.45
C ASP A 520 47.23 75.07 -66.64
N ARG A 521 46.48 74.92 -67.75
CA ARG A 521 46.64 75.47 -69.12
C ARG A 521 47.32 74.54 -70.13
N ARG A 522 46.83 74.31 -71.36
CA ARG A 522 45.85 75.01 -72.23
C ARG A 522 45.54 76.46 -71.91
#